data_AF-A0A956G6D5-F1
#
_entry.id   AF-A0A956G6D5-F1
#
_cell.length_a   1.000
_cell.length_b   1.000
_cell.length_c   1.000
_cell.angle_alpha   90.00
_cell.angle_beta   90.00
_cell.angle_gamma   90.00
#
_symmetry.space_group_name_H-M   'P 1'
#
loop_
_entity.id
_entity.type
_entity.pdbx_description
1 polymer ?
#
loop_
_entity_poly.entity_id
_entity_poly.type
_entity_poly.pdbx_seq_one_letter_code
_entity_poly.pdbx_strand_id
1 'polypeptide(L)'
;MKLELVKREADGAIARCTISCEADTVTTTTEAPGKKARARSKAYPSAEKARAAAHKAIAKLVLEKDYVAASLAPAARPLADVAKSLSLPHHGGGDELVLIFEGDCHVPHDLLLDFRMGLLAGHGDGVVAGVYVAGDLRVDGCVVNWEDDFGPFLYVGGSMQAHALATGGAELWVGRDLRVAGEIVGVYNHGYVRVAGDLSARAIATEHTVEAKGRTDAVRYDGWYEKAYRIEGGVKDVDDPYDLSGVFNKALIREQRLDLREARKRLSRGKAITLATFTSVRAHFRKLLGKKLEAPEKVKTINLSMKDLTSLPDEVVLFANLRRLELTHNKLRELPPSIAKLTALEELCVSGNGLQRVPDEIGELCELRLLDLSSNCLVALPDALARCQKLEVVNLTNNPYSYVRSSFGSWDNARLMWDFPEVLTRLPRLRKLSLDQTFVRALPARAFDSEQLEPLTIKRTLITEADAALHPKIAVDVASSYEKAVDYIGYWFDGVEDGLREQLEQCDWSDAQALLALLLRINVPISAPYDKALARFDKEIEKVCRRLRWAPEQAPHLRSLFAALGEAVDVFAAERGENALVAGLRQRFAEQARE
;
A
#
# COMPACT_ATOMS: atom_id res chain seq x y z
N MET A 1 37.40 -10.78 -15.89
CA MET A 1 36.92 -11.05 -14.51
C MET A 1 37.36 -12.45 -14.14
N LYS A 2 37.97 -12.66 -12.97
CA LYS A 2 38.26 -14.01 -12.44
C LYS A 2 37.97 -13.99 -10.95
N LEU A 3 37.09 -14.88 -10.50
CA LEU A 3 36.67 -14.98 -9.11
C LEU A 3 36.76 -16.43 -8.67
N GLU A 4 37.47 -16.67 -7.57
CA GLU A 4 37.49 -17.96 -6.89
C GLU A 4 36.49 -17.93 -5.74
N LEU A 5 35.61 -18.91 -5.71
CA LEU A 5 34.58 -19.11 -4.71
C LEU A 5 34.84 -20.42 -3.97
N VAL A 6 34.63 -20.43 -2.67
CA VAL A 6 34.76 -21.60 -1.79
C VAL A 6 33.45 -21.87 -1.06
N LYS A 7 33.16 -23.14 -0.83
CA LYS A 7 32.11 -23.59 0.10
C LYS A 7 32.76 -24.53 1.11
N ARG A 8 32.47 -24.34 2.40
CA ARG A 8 32.86 -25.27 3.45
C ARG A 8 31.72 -26.28 3.66
N GLU A 9 32.04 -27.56 3.52
CA GLU A 9 31.10 -28.66 3.74
C GLU A 9 31.01 -28.97 5.26
N ALA A 10 29.97 -29.71 5.67
CA ALA A 10 29.69 -30.01 7.08
C ALA A 10 30.82 -30.79 7.79
N ASP A 11 31.65 -31.52 7.02
CA ASP A 11 32.83 -32.25 7.51
C ASP A 11 34.10 -31.38 7.56
N GLY A 12 33.97 -30.08 7.27
CA GLY A 12 35.07 -29.11 7.24
C GLY A 12 35.85 -29.07 5.93
N ALA A 13 35.52 -29.92 4.95
CA ALA A 13 36.19 -29.94 3.65
C ALA A 13 35.81 -28.72 2.77
N ILE A 14 36.68 -28.32 1.85
CA ILE A 14 36.48 -27.12 1.02
C ILE A 14 36.23 -27.51 -0.43
N ALA A 15 35.05 -27.16 -0.95
CA ALA A 15 34.76 -27.18 -2.38
C ALA A 15 35.17 -25.85 -3.01
N ARG A 16 35.81 -25.87 -4.19
CA ARG A 16 36.21 -24.66 -4.92
C ARG A 16 35.44 -24.53 -6.22
N CYS A 17 35.13 -23.29 -6.59
CA CYS A 17 34.57 -22.95 -7.89
C CYS A 17 35.22 -21.67 -8.41
N THR A 18 35.93 -21.74 -9.53
CA THR A 18 36.48 -20.55 -10.19
C THR A 18 35.59 -20.18 -11.37
N ILE A 19 35.10 -18.94 -11.40
CA ILE A 19 34.42 -18.36 -12.56
C ILE A 19 35.36 -17.31 -13.18
N SER A 20 35.74 -17.52 -14.44
CA SER A 20 36.41 -16.51 -15.25
C SER A 20 35.54 -16.08 -16.42
N CYS A 21 35.57 -14.79 -16.73
CA CYS A 21 34.97 -14.19 -17.91
C CYS A 21 36.04 -13.41 -18.65
N GLU A 22 36.37 -13.87 -19.85
CA GLU A 22 37.37 -13.29 -20.75
C GLU A 22 36.71 -13.05 -22.11
N ALA A 23 36.74 -11.81 -22.58
CA ALA A 23 36.01 -11.35 -23.75
C ALA A 23 34.53 -11.78 -23.72
N ASP A 24 34.12 -12.69 -24.60
CA ASP A 24 32.76 -13.20 -24.79
C ASP A 24 32.55 -14.60 -24.19
N THR A 25 33.54 -15.15 -23.48
CA THR A 25 33.54 -16.52 -22.99
C THR A 25 33.58 -16.57 -21.47
N VAL A 26 32.70 -17.41 -20.89
CA VAL A 26 32.66 -17.70 -19.45
C VAL A 26 33.15 -19.12 -19.21
N THR A 27 34.15 -19.28 -18.35
CA THR A 27 34.66 -20.58 -17.91
C THR A 27 34.36 -20.78 -16.43
N THR A 28 33.75 -21.91 -16.09
CA THR A 28 33.45 -22.34 -14.73
C THR A 28 34.23 -23.61 -14.42
N THR A 29 35.11 -23.55 -13.41
CA THR A 29 35.91 -24.68 -12.95
C THR A 29 35.46 -25.06 -11.55
N THR A 30 34.89 -26.25 -11.38
CA THR A 30 34.43 -26.76 -10.09
C THR A 30 35.35 -27.87 -9.60
N GLU A 31 35.76 -27.81 -8.35
CA GLU A 31 36.55 -28.83 -7.66
C GLU A 31 35.81 -29.21 -6.37
N ALA A 32 35.34 -30.46 -6.31
CA ALA A 32 34.74 -31.00 -5.09
C ALA A 32 35.84 -31.61 -4.21
N PRO A 33 35.65 -31.68 -2.87
CA PRO A 33 36.63 -32.29 -1.98
C PRO A 33 37.06 -33.68 -2.45
N GLY A 34 38.37 -33.90 -2.57
CA GLY A 34 38.94 -35.20 -2.97
C GLY A 34 38.69 -35.60 -4.44
N LYS A 35 38.15 -34.73 -5.30
CA LYS A 35 37.89 -35.01 -6.72
C LYS A 35 38.69 -34.07 -7.64
N LYS A 36 39.06 -34.55 -8.82
CA LYS A 36 39.69 -33.72 -9.85
C LYS A 36 38.77 -32.57 -10.30
N ALA A 37 39.34 -31.39 -10.48
CA ALA A 37 38.65 -30.22 -11.00
C ALA A 37 38.05 -30.48 -12.40
N ARG A 38 36.85 -29.95 -12.64
CA ARG A 38 36.16 -30.01 -13.95
C ARG A 38 35.86 -28.61 -14.44
N ALA A 39 36.32 -28.28 -15.63
CA ALA A 39 36.06 -27.02 -16.30
C ALA A 39 34.97 -27.15 -17.37
N ARG A 40 34.11 -26.13 -17.49
CA ARG A 40 33.15 -25.96 -18.58
C ARG A 40 33.24 -24.52 -19.08
N SER A 41 33.33 -24.35 -20.40
CA SER A 41 33.38 -23.03 -21.04
C SER A 41 32.19 -22.84 -21.96
N LYS A 42 31.66 -21.63 -22.01
CA LYS A 42 30.55 -21.25 -22.90
C LYS A 42 30.78 -19.85 -23.46
N ALA A 43 30.74 -19.75 -24.80
CA ALA A 43 30.77 -18.48 -25.52
C ALA A 43 29.38 -17.83 -25.57
N TYR A 44 29.34 -16.50 -25.55
CA TYR A 44 28.14 -15.68 -25.60
C TYR A 44 28.21 -14.69 -26.78
N PRO A 45 27.08 -14.16 -27.26
CA PRO A 45 27.06 -13.27 -28.42
C PRO A 45 27.78 -11.93 -28.24
N SER A 46 28.10 -11.53 -27.00
CA SER A 46 28.82 -10.30 -26.69
C SER A 46 29.50 -10.40 -25.32
N ALA A 47 30.52 -9.58 -25.11
CA ALA A 47 31.20 -9.45 -23.82
C ALA A 47 30.26 -9.01 -22.68
N GLU A 48 29.27 -8.17 -22.99
CA GLU A 48 28.25 -7.73 -22.03
C GLU A 48 27.35 -8.90 -21.59
N LYS A 49 26.88 -9.72 -22.54
CA LYS A 49 26.10 -10.93 -22.23
C LYS A 49 26.94 -11.97 -21.47
N ALA A 50 28.22 -12.11 -21.81
CA ALA A 50 29.14 -12.98 -21.09
C ALA A 50 29.29 -12.55 -19.62
N ARG A 51 29.51 -11.24 -19.36
CA ARG A 51 29.56 -10.68 -18.00
C ARG A 51 28.26 -10.90 -17.23
N ALA A 52 27.11 -10.61 -17.85
CA ALA A 52 25.79 -10.84 -17.23
C ALA A 52 25.57 -12.33 -16.89
N ALA A 53 26.02 -13.25 -17.76
CA ALA A 53 25.93 -14.67 -17.50
C ALA A 53 26.90 -15.14 -16.41
N ALA A 54 28.10 -14.58 -16.34
CA ALA A 54 29.07 -14.86 -15.28
C ALA A 54 28.53 -14.39 -13.92
N HIS A 55 27.97 -13.17 -13.85
CA HIS A 55 27.29 -12.66 -12.65
C HIS A 55 26.11 -13.56 -12.25
N LYS A 56 25.30 -14.03 -13.21
CA LYS A 56 24.20 -14.97 -12.93
C LYS A 56 24.71 -16.31 -12.39
N ALA A 57 25.83 -16.81 -12.89
CA ALA A 57 26.44 -18.05 -12.40
C ALA A 57 26.99 -17.88 -10.97
N ILE A 58 27.61 -16.74 -10.67
CA ILE A 58 28.05 -16.38 -9.32
C ILE A 58 26.85 -16.28 -8.38
N ALA A 59 25.82 -15.50 -8.75
CA ALA A 59 24.60 -15.35 -7.97
C ALA A 59 23.96 -16.71 -7.66
N LYS A 60 23.93 -17.63 -8.63
CA LYS A 60 23.46 -19.00 -8.39
C LYS A 60 24.30 -19.75 -7.33
N LEU A 61 25.62 -19.63 -7.39
CA LEU A 61 26.51 -20.30 -6.43
C LEU A 61 26.41 -19.69 -5.04
N VAL A 62 26.32 -18.37 -4.95
CA VAL A 62 26.22 -17.62 -3.69
C VAL A 62 24.82 -17.79 -3.08
N LEU A 63 23.77 -17.41 -3.81
CA LEU A 63 22.37 -17.37 -3.36
C LEU A 63 21.69 -18.72 -3.25
N GLU A 64 22.12 -19.75 -4.00
CA GLU A 64 21.45 -21.06 -3.99
C GLU A 64 22.36 -22.20 -3.49
N LYS A 65 23.66 -21.96 -3.33
CA LYS A 65 24.64 -23.02 -3.00
C LYS A 65 25.68 -22.66 -1.95
N ASP A 66 25.56 -21.53 -1.27
CA ASP A 66 26.40 -21.13 -0.12
C ASP A 66 27.90 -20.98 -0.42
N TYR A 67 28.25 -20.60 -1.64
CA TYR A 67 29.64 -20.25 -1.97
C TYR A 67 29.97 -18.81 -1.54
N VAL A 68 31.21 -18.57 -1.14
CA VAL A 68 31.77 -17.24 -0.82
C VAL A 68 33.11 -17.01 -1.51
N ALA A 69 33.53 -15.77 -1.76
CA ALA A 69 34.84 -15.51 -2.36
C ALA A 69 35.99 -16.04 -1.49
N ALA A 70 36.92 -16.78 -2.10
CA ALA A 70 38.09 -17.35 -1.44
C ALA A 70 39.02 -16.28 -0.81
N SER A 71 38.99 -15.07 -1.35
CA SER A 71 39.75 -13.93 -0.86
C SER A 71 39.19 -13.32 0.43
N LEU A 72 37.97 -13.68 0.83
CA LEU A 72 37.39 -13.25 2.09
C LEU A 72 37.90 -14.20 3.18
N ALA A 73 38.94 -13.76 3.90
CA ALA A 73 39.53 -14.50 5.03
C ALA A 73 39.27 -13.76 6.35
N PRO A 74 38.01 -13.70 6.84
CA PRO A 74 37.73 -13.05 8.10
C PRO A 74 38.32 -13.83 9.27
N ALA A 75 38.76 -13.12 10.30
CA ALA A 75 39.09 -13.74 11.58
C ALA A 75 37.80 -13.96 12.37
N ALA A 76 37.61 -15.13 12.97
CA ALA A 76 36.50 -15.34 13.91
C ALA A 76 36.97 -15.03 15.34
N ARG A 77 36.27 -14.16 16.06
CA ARG A 77 36.55 -13.84 17.47
C ARG A 77 35.27 -13.87 18.31
N PRO A 78 35.33 -14.21 19.60
CA PRO A 78 34.18 -14.13 20.49
C PRO A 78 33.58 -12.71 20.53
N LEU A 79 32.27 -12.59 20.41
CA LEU A 79 31.52 -11.33 20.43
C LEU A 79 31.81 -10.55 21.71
N ALA A 80 31.93 -11.22 22.85
CA ALA A 80 32.27 -10.59 24.14
C ALA A 80 33.58 -9.79 24.09
N ASP A 81 34.56 -10.24 23.30
CA ASP A 81 35.87 -9.57 23.18
C ASP A 81 35.79 -8.30 22.33
N VAL A 82 34.81 -8.21 21.43
CA VAL A 82 34.66 -7.11 20.45
C VAL A 82 33.53 -6.14 20.83
N ALA A 83 32.53 -6.60 21.58
CA ALA A 83 31.33 -5.83 21.94
C ALA A 83 31.68 -4.57 22.74
N LYS A 84 32.66 -4.66 23.66
CA LYS A 84 33.13 -3.51 24.44
C LYS A 84 33.81 -2.44 23.59
N SER A 85 34.52 -2.82 22.52
CA SER A 85 35.20 -1.87 21.64
C SER A 85 34.26 -1.28 20.57
N LEU A 86 33.18 -1.98 20.22
CA LEU A 86 32.30 -1.60 19.12
C LEU A 86 31.03 -0.83 19.55
N SER A 87 30.77 -0.71 20.85
CA SER A 87 29.56 -0.04 21.37
C SER A 87 28.26 -0.54 20.70
N LEU A 88 28.22 -1.85 20.37
CA LEU A 88 27.09 -2.45 19.65
C LEU A 88 25.80 -2.33 20.48
N PRO A 89 24.66 -1.96 19.88
CA PRO A 89 23.38 -1.94 20.58
C PRO A 89 22.99 -3.37 20.97
N HIS A 90 23.05 -3.70 22.25
CA HIS A 90 22.45 -4.89 22.89
C HIS A 90 22.44 -6.17 22.03
N HIS A 91 23.60 -6.81 21.88
CA HIS A 91 23.66 -8.24 21.54
C HIS A 91 24.00 -9.04 22.79
N GLY A 92 23.26 -10.12 23.02
CA GLY A 92 23.29 -10.94 24.23
C GLY A 92 24.72 -11.39 24.58
N GLY A 93 25.00 -11.44 25.88
CA GLY A 93 26.31 -11.85 26.41
C GLY A 93 26.55 -13.36 26.34
N GLY A 94 26.59 -13.94 25.13
CA GLY A 94 26.85 -15.36 24.88
C GLY A 94 28.18 -15.66 24.17
N ASP A 95 28.48 -16.96 23.99
CA ASP A 95 29.68 -17.53 23.34
C ASP A 95 29.72 -17.35 21.79
N GLU A 96 28.93 -16.43 21.25
CA GLU A 96 28.82 -16.19 19.81
C GLU A 96 30.11 -15.60 19.24
N LEU A 97 30.41 -15.89 17.97
CA LEU A 97 31.55 -15.37 17.23
C LEU A 97 31.15 -14.20 16.33
N VAL A 98 32.11 -13.36 16.00
CA VAL A 98 32.00 -12.30 14.99
C VAL A 98 33.07 -12.52 13.95
N LEU A 99 32.69 -12.41 12.68
CA LEU A 99 33.64 -12.44 11.57
C LEU A 99 34.20 -11.04 11.35
N ILE A 100 35.51 -10.90 11.51
CA ILE A 100 36.23 -9.62 11.51
C ILE A 100 37.11 -9.50 10.28
N PHE A 101 36.93 -8.40 9.55
CA PHE A 101 37.88 -7.89 8.55
C PHE A 101 38.62 -6.71 9.18
N GLU A 102 39.93 -6.84 9.42
CA GLU A 102 40.74 -5.84 10.14
C GLU A 102 41.02 -4.55 9.32
N GLY A 103 40.67 -4.52 8.03
CA GLY A 103 40.84 -3.37 7.15
C GLY A 103 39.72 -3.27 6.12
N ASP A 104 40.03 -2.66 4.98
CA ASP A 104 39.08 -2.52 3.88
C ASP A 104 38.71 -3.88 3.27
N CYS A 105 37.44 -4.04 2.91
CA CYS A 105 36.90 -5.28 2.37
C CYS A 105 36.19 -5.03 1.03
N HIS A 106 36.52 -5.83 0.02
CA HIS A 106 35.86 -5.82 -1.28
C HIS A 106 35.19 -7.17 -1.56
N VAL A 107 33.87 -7.16 -1.67
CA VAL A 107 33.03 -8.29 -2.06
C VAL A 107 32.61 -8.09 -3.52
N PRO A 108 33.17 -8.84 -4.48
CA PRO A 108 32.91 -8.64 -5.92
C PRO A 108 31.59 -9.28 -6.40
N HIS A 109 30.68 -9.57 -5.47
CA HIS A 109 29.41 -10.25 -5.70
C HIS A 109 28.39 -9.88 -4.60
N ASP A 110 27.23 -10.53 -4.57
CA ASP A 110 26.23 -10.32 -3.53
C ASP A 110 26.76 -10.77 -2.16
N LEU A 111 26.50 -9.98 -1.11
CA LEU A 111 26.84 -10.33 0.27
C LEU A 111 25.59 -10.89 0.96
N LEU A 112 25.61 -12.17 1.29
CA LEU A 112 24.54 -12.81 2.05
C LEU A 112 24.77 -12.63 3.56
N LEU A 113 23.86 -11.92 4.21
CA LEU A 113 23.76 -11.76 5.66
C LEU A 113 22.66 -12.68 6.18
N ASP A 114 22.90 -13.99 6.16
CA ASP A 114 21.95 -15.00 6.60
C ASP A 114 22.71 -16.09 7.35
N PHE A 115 22.25 -16.49 8.54
CA PHE A 115 22.95 -17.47 9.38
C PHE A 115 23.16 -18.81 8.68
N ARG A 116 22.25 -19.19 7.77
CA ARG A 116 22.24 -20.49 7.10
C ARG A 116 22.88 -20.46 5.73
N MET A 117 23.30 -19.28 5.24
CA MET A 117 23.81 -19.11 3.87
C MET A 117 25.07 -18.24 3.81
N GLY A 118 25.85 -18.42 2.75
CA GLY A 118 27.01 -17.57 2.48
C GLY A 118 28.10 -17.63 3.56
N LEU A 119 28.56 -16.46 4.02
CA LEU A 119 29.74 -16.35 4.90
C LEU A 119 29.52 -16.96 6.29
N LEU A 120 28.27 -17.04 6.73
CA LEU A 120 27.91 -17.43 8.10
C LEU A 120 27.51 -18.91 8.21
N ALA A 121 27.12 -19.55 7.10
CA ALA A 121 26.63 -20.93 7.04
C ALA A 121 27.59 -21.99 7.62
N GLY A 122 28.91 -21.75 7.56
CA GLY A 122 29.94 -22.72 7.94
C GLY A 122 30.16 -22.92 9.44
N HIS A 123 29.39 -22.22 10.29
CA HIS A 123 29.62 -22.17 11.74
C HIS A 123 28.52 -22.81 12.59
N GLY A 124 27.36 -23.15 12.00
CA GLY A 124 26.20 -23.68 12.73
C GLY A 124 25.29 -22.58 13.29
N ASP A 125 23.99 -22.87 13.45
CA ASP A 125 23.00 -21.92 13.98
C ASP A 125 23.42 -21.43 15.39
N GLY A 126 23.38 -20.12 15.61
CA GLY A 126 23.67 -19.49 16.90
C GLY A 126 25.15 -19.41 17.27
N VAL A 127 26.08 -19.71 16.36
CA VAL A 127 27.53 -19.64 16.62
C VAL A 127 28.17 -18.34 16.14
N VAL A 128 27.61 -17.66 15.12
CA VAL A 128 28.14 -16.38 14.62
C VAL A 128 27.04 -15.33 14.64
N ALA A 129 27.26 -14.24 15.34
CA ALA A 129 26.29 -13.15 15.50
C ALA A 129 26.26 -12.17 14.31
N GLY A 130 27.38 -12.02 13.60
CA GLY A 130 27.46 -11.06 12.49
C GLY A 130 28.85 -10.84 11.92
N VAL A 131 28.95 -9.78 11.12
CA VAL A 131 30.15 -9.37 10.40
C VAL A 131 30.58 -7.98 10.84
N TYR A 132 31.87 -7.82 11.11
CA TYR A 132 32.52 -6.54 11.39
C TYR A 132 33.61 -6.25 10.36
N VAL A 133 33.55 -5.06 9.75
CA VAL A 133 34.58 -4.54 8.86
C VAL A 133 35.16 -3.29 9.49
N ALA A 134 36.45 -3.30 9.85
CA ALA A 134 37.08 -2.15 10.52
C ALA A 134 37.28 -0.95 9.57
N GLY A 135 37.57 -1.22 8.30
CA GLY A 135 37.76 -0.21 7.25
C GLY A 135 36.50 0.04 6.41
N ASP A 136 36.72 0.36 5.14
CA ASP A 136 35.66 0.57 4.16
C ASP A 136 35.16 -0.77 3.60
N LEU A 137 33.85 -0.87 3.34
CA LEU A 137 33.23 -2.04 2.71
C LEU A 137 32.70 -1.68 1.33
N ARG A 138 33.17 -2.38 0.30
CA ARG A 138 32.61 -2.31 -1.05
C ARG A 138 31.99 -3.63 -1.45
N VAL A 139 30.73 -3.61 -1.84
CA VAL A 139 29.97 -4.74 -2.38
C VAL A 139 29.55 -4.41 -3.81
N ASP A 140 30.10 -5.10 -4.81
CA ASP A 140 29.73 -4.85 -6.21
C ASP A 140 28.29 -5.34 -6.52
N GLY A 141 27.75 -6.23 -5.68
CA GLY A 141 26.39 -6.76 -5.77
C GLY A 141 25.42 -6.19 -4.72
N CYS A 142 24.39 -6.98 -4.42
CA CYS A 142 23.38 -6.69 -3.42
C CYS A 142 23.80 -7.24 -2.04
N VAL A 143 23.54 -6.50 -0.97
CA VAL A 143 23.58 -7.06 0.39
C VAL A 143 22.20 -7.60 0.71
N VAL A 144 22.09 -8.89 0.99
CA VAL A 144 20.80 -9.59 1.09
C VAL A 144 20.67 -10.27 2.44
N ASN A 145 19.53 -10.07 3.09
CA ASN A 145 19.09 -10.83 4.26
C ASN A 145 17.63 -11.25 4.04
N TRP A 146 17.35 -12.55 4.17
CA TRP A 146 16.03 -13.14 3.88
C TRP A 146 15.16 -13.34 5.11
N GLU A 147 15.76 -13.35 6.28
CA GLU A 147 15.04 -13.45 7.55
C GLU A 147 14.28 -12.16 7.82
N ASP A 148 13.00 -12.25 8.16
CA ASP A 148 12.15 -11.08 8.39
C ASP A 148 12.31 -10.52 9.82
N ASP A 149 12.53 -11.39 10.81
CA ASP A 149 12.46 -11.02 12.23
C ASP A 149 13.81 -10.80 12.89
N PHE A 150 14.82 -11.60 12.54
CA PHE A 150 16.14 -11.52 13.14
C PHE A 150 17.19 -11.85 12.09
N GLY A 151 18.25 -11.07 12.05
CA GLY A 151 19.33 -11.26 11.10
C GLY A 151 20.69 -10.98 11.73
N PRO A 152 21.76 -11.53 11.13
CA PRO A 152 23.10 -11.20 11.55
C PRO A 152 23.35 -9.71 11.35
N PHE A 153 24.08 -9.10 12.29
CA PHE A 153 24.46 -7.71 12.14
C PHE A 153 25.59 -7.57 11.10
N LEU A 154 25.65 -6.41 10.46
CA LEU A 154 26.78 -5.95 9.68
C LEU A 154 27.20 -4.58 10.19
N TYR A 155 28.40 -4.51 10.77
CA TYR A 155 29.00 -3.25 11.20
C TYR A 155 30.19 -2.91 10.29
N VAL A 156 30.19 -1.70 9.74
CA VAL A 156 31.27 -1.14 8.93
C VAL A 156 31.80 0.09 9.65
N GLY A 157 33.06 0.06 10.10
CA GLY A 157 33.71 1.19 10.79
C GLY A 157 33.97 2.38 9.87
N GLY A 158 34.22 2.11 8.58
CA GLY A 158 34.42 3.11 7.55
C GLY A 158 33.14 3.46 6.77
N SER A 159 33.32 3.80 5.51
CA SER A 159 32.26 4.04 4.54
C SER A 159 31.86 2.74 3.84
N MET A 160 30.60 2.64 3.44
CA MET A 160 30.06 1.49 2.74
C MET A 160 29.55 1.86 1.35
N GLN A 161 29.88 1.04 0.36
CA GLN A 161 29.36 1.12 -1.00
C GLN A 161 28.71 -0.20 -1.39
N ALA A 162 27.49 -0.16 -1.91
CA ALA A 162 26.81 -1.34 -2.41
C ALA A 162 26.04 -1.02 -3.70
N HIS A 163 25.77 -2.03 -4.54
CA HIS A 163 24.84 -1.83 -5.64
C HIS A 163 23.40 -1.69 -5.13
N ALA A 164 22.99 -2.55 -4.21
CA ALA A 164 21.66 -2.55 -3.61
C ALA A 164 21.70 -3.11 -2.18
N LEU A 165 20.70 -2.76 -1.37
CA LEU A 165 20.46 -3.37 -0.07
C LEU A 165 19.05 -3.99 -0.07
N ALA A 166 18.94 -5.26 0.29
CA ALA A 166 17.70 -6.02 0.30
C ALA A 166 17.63 -6.80 1.62
N THR A 167 17.26 -6.13 2.70
CA THR A 167 17.38 -6.65 4.07
C THR A 167 16.02 -6.89 4.71
N GLY A 168 15.93 -7.85 5.63
CA GLY A 168 14.80 -7.97 6.57
C GLY A 168 15.26 -7.57 7.97
N GLY A 169 15.27 -8.52 8.90
CA GLY A 169 15.61 -8.35 10.31
C GLY A 169 17.09 -8.09 10.63
N ALA A 170 17.94 -7.86 9.63
CA ALA A 170 19.36 -7.58 9.84
C ALA A 170 19.61 -6.16 10.36
N GLU A 171 20.62 -6.03 11.22
CA GLU A 171 21.07 -4.77 11.78
C GLU A 171 22.32 -4.27 11.03
N LEU A 172 22.20 -3.14 10.33
CA LEU A 172 23.29 -2.57 9.54
C LEU A 172 23.74 -1.25 10.16
N TRP A 173 25.04 -1.15 10.44
CA TRP A 173 25.66 0.06 10.98
C TRP A 173 26.86 0.50 10.14
N VAL A 174 26.87 1.75 9.71
CA VAL A 174 27.94 2.35 8.89
C VAL A 174 28.50 3.56 9.62
N GLY A 175 29.78 3.52 9.95
CA GLY A 175 30.47 4.52 10.77
C GLY A 175 30.77 5.84 10.04
N ARG A 176 30.69 5.85 8.71
CA ARG A 176 30.79 7.07 7.88
C ARG A 176 29.65 7.11 6.86
N ASP A 177 29.96 7.19 5.57
CA ASP A 177 28.96 7.38 4.50
C ASP A 177 28.48 6.04 3.94
N LEU A 178 27.19 5.95 3.62
CA LEU A 178 26.60 4.83 2.90
C LEU A 178 26.16 5.28 1.50
N ARG A 179 26.76 4.70 0.46
CA ARG A 179 26.37 4.94 -0.93
C ARG A 179 25.83 3.68 -1.58
N VAL A 180 24.56 3.71 -1.93
CA VAL A 180 23.88 2.63 -2.64
C VAL A 180 23.57 3.11 -4.06
N ALA A 181 24.13 2.46 -5.07
CA ALA A 181 23.96 2.89 -6.46
C ALA A 181 22.50 2.73 -6.96
N GLY A 182 21.83 1.68 -6.49
CA GLY A 182 20.45 1.35 -6.78
C GLY A 182 19.55 1.62 -5.58
N GLU A 183 18.79 0.59 -5.19
CA GLU A 183 17.73 0.71 -4.20
C GLU A 183 18.08 0.07 -2.85
N ILE A 184 17.46 0.61 -1.80
CA ILE A 184 17.40 0.02 -0.46
C ILE A 184 15.97 -0.47 -0.25
N VAL A 185 15.82 -1.76 0.06
CA VAL A 185 14.55 -2.38 0.46
C VAL A 185 14.72 -3.01 1.82
N GLY A 186 13.83 -2.64 2.74
CA GLY A 186 13.70 -3.27 4.06
C GLY A 186 12.31 -3.91 4.24
N VAL A 187 12.24 -5.10 4.85
CA VAL A 187 11.00 -5.82 5.25
C VAL A 187 10.89 -6.15 6.77
N TYR A 188 9.79 -5.75 7.43
CA TYR A 188 9.35 -6.14 8.81
C TYR A 188 10.02 -5.43 10.02
N ASN A 189 9.69 -5.75 11.27
CA ASN A 189 9.74 -4.78 12.39
C ASN A 189 11.09 -4.62 13.14
N HIS A 190 12.10 -5.45 12.88
CA HIS A 190 13.26 -5.57 13.78
C HIS A 190 14.63 -5.20 13.17
N GLY A 191 14.75 -5.16 11.85
CA GLY A 191 15.97 -4.69 11.19
C GLY A 191 16.10 -3.17 11.20
N TYR A 192 17.32 -2.66 11.05
CA TYR A 192 17.57 -1.22 10.88
C TYR A 192 18.83 -0.96 10.05
N VAL A 193 18.88 0.21 9.41
CA VAL A 193 20.09 0.73 8.76
C VAL A 193 20.42 2.06 9.41
N ARG A 194 21.58 2.14 10.08
CA ARG A 194 22.08 3.36 10.72
C ARG A 194 23.38 3.81 10.08
N VAL A 195 23.43 5.07 9.71
CA VAL A 195 24.57 5.69 9.04
C VAL A 195 25.01 6.90 9.87
N ALA A 196 26.28 6.94 10.27
CA ALA A 196 26.80 8.05 11.06
C ALA A 196 27.16 9.28 10.20
N GLY A 197 27.41 9.09 8.90
CA GLY A 197 27.62 10.14 7.90
C GLY A 197 26.43 10.30 6.96
N ASP A 198 26.74 10.58 5.68
CA ASP A 198 25.73 10.81 4.64
C ASP A 198 25.21 9.48 4.03
N LEU A 199 23.92 9.45 3.68
CA LEU A 199 23.26 8.33 3.00
C LEU A 199 22.77 8.76 1.63
N SER A 200 23.22 8.07 0.58
CA SER A 200 22.70 8.29 -0.78
C SER A 200 22.20 6.98 -1.39
N ALA A 201 20.97 6.99 -1.90
CA ALA A 201 20.40 5.88 -2.65
C ALA A 201 19.49 6.40 -3.75
N ARG A 202 19.21 5.59 -4.77
CA ARG A 202 18.24 5.98 -5.81
C ARG A 202 16.83 6.02 -5.24
N ALA A 203 16.46 4.97 -4.51
CA ALA A 203 15.22 4.88 -3.77
C ALA A 203 15.40 4.09 -2.48
N ILE A 204 14.64 4.46 -1.46
CA ILE A 204 14.57 3.75 -0.18
C ILE A 204 13.11 3.36 0.01
N ALA A 205 12.82 2.07 0.06
CA ALA A 205 11.48 1.54 0.25
C ALA A 205 11.51 0.62 1.47
N THR A 206 10.95 1.09 2.58
CA THR A 206 11.17 0.42 3.86
C THR A 206 9.97 0.61 4.77
N GLU A 207 9.65 -0.44 5.53
CA GLU A 207 8.84 -0.34 6.75
C GLU A 207 9.72 -0.21 8.00
N HIS A 208 11.05 -0.21 7.83
CA HIS A 208 12.06 -0.06 8.89
C HIS A 208 12.62 1.35 9.03
N THR A 209 13.28 1.52 10.17
CA THR A 209 14.25 2.55 10.47
C THR A 209 15.48 2.49 9.55
N VAL A 210 15.48 3.38 8.55
CA VAL A 210 16.69 3.77 7.80
C VAL A 210 17.04 5.20 8.20
N GLU A 211 18.10 5.36 8.97
CA GLU A 211 18.50 6.63 9.57
C GLU A 211 19.94 7.00 9.19
N ALA A 212 20.15 8.26 8.87
CA ALA A 212 21.46 8.85 8.71
C ALA A 212 21.58 10.07 9.64
N LYS A 213 22.70 10.20 10.34
CA LYS A 213 23.01 11.41 11.12
C LYS A 213 23.40 12.57 10.20
N GLY A 214 24.01 12.27 9.05
CA GLY A 214 24.29 13.23 7.99
C GLY A 214 23.09 13.45 7.07
N ARG A 215 23.37 13.90 5.84
CA ARG A 215 22.34 14.16 4.82
C ARG A 215 21.84 12.85 4.23
N THR A 216 20.58 12.85 3.83
CA THR A 216 19.99 11.75 3.05
C THR A 216 19.57 12.27 1.67
N ASP A 217 19.99 11.57 0.62
CA ASP A 217 19.58 11.81 -0.76
C ASP A 217 18.93 10.55 -1.33
N ALA A 218 17.61 10.56 -1.53
CA ALA A 218 16.85 9.45 -2.11
C ALA A 218 15.42 9.84 -2.50
N VAL A 219 14.74 9.00 -3.29
CA VAL A 219 13.26 8.96 -3.25
C VAL A 219 12.83 7.93 -2.22
N ARG A 220 12.17 8.39 -1.15
CA ARG A 220 11.86 7.58 0.01
C ARG A 220 10.37 7.27 0.09
N TYR A 221 10.06 5.98 0.28
CA TYR A 221 8.75 5.46 0.64
C TYR A 221 8.85 4.93 2.07
N ASP A 222 8.10 5.55 2.98
CA ASP A 222 8.14 5.32 4.44
C ASP A 222 7.16 4.21 4.90
N GLY A 223 6.48 3.52 3.99
CA GLY A 223 5.51 2.46 4.32
C GLY A 223 4.08 2.97 4.56
N TRP A 224 3.12 2.06 4.73
CA TRP A 224 1.71 2.30 5.12
C TRP A 224 0.95 3.43 4.39
N TYR A 225 0.29 3.12 3.27
CA TYR A 225 -0.60 4.05 2.52
C TYR A 225 0.03 5.39 2.11
N GLU A 226 1.34 5.55 2.26
CA GLU A 226 2.09 6.77 1.96
C GLU A 226 2.46 6.88 0.47
N LYS A 227 2.62 8.12 0.02
CA LYS A 227 3.32 8.42 -1.22
C LYS A 227 4.83 8.24 -1.02
N ALA A 228 5.59 8.32 -2.11
CA ALA A 228 7.05 8.46 -2.03
C ALA A 228 7.43 9.94 -2.12
N TYR A 229 8.53 10.34 -1.51
CA TYR A 229 8.98 11.74 -1.45
C TYR A 229 10.43 11.86 -1.85
N ARG A 230 10.77 12.93 -2.57
CA ARG A 230 12.17 13.27 -2.83
C ARG A 230 12.77 13.82 -1.55
N ILE A 231 13.94 13.30 -1.18
CA ILE A 231 14.78 13.86 -0.13
C ILE A 231 16.08 14.30 -0.80
N GLU A 232 16.42 15.57 -0.66
CA GLU A 232 17.64 16.17 -1.22
C GLU A 232 18.30 17.06 -0.18
N GLY A 233 19.58 16.81 0.09
CA GLY A 233 20.33 17.43 1.19
C GLY A 233 19.74 17.13 2.57
N GLY A 234 18.95 16.06 2.72
CA GLY A 234 18.20 15.74 3.95
C GLY A 234 16.85 16.44 4.09
N VAL A 235 16.41 17.25 3.13
CA VAL A 235 15.10 17.92 3.15
C VAL A 235 14.08 17.12 2.35
N LYS A 236 12.97 16.73 2.99
CA LYS A 236 11.85 16.01 2.37
C LYS A 236 10.95 17.01 1.62
N ASP A 237 10.84 16.86 0.31
CA ASP A 237 9.89 17.62 -0.52
C ASP A 237 8.48 17.04 -0.35
N VAL A 238 7.70 17.69 0.50
CA VAL A 238 6.29 17.33 0.76
C VAL A 238 5.32 17.96 -0.25
N ASP A 239 5.77 18.96 -1.01
CA ASP A 239 4.95 19.73 -1.94
C ASP A 239 4.85 19.08 -3.33
N ASP A 240 5.80 18.20 -3.68
CA ASP A 240 5.75 17.40 -4.90
C ASP A 240 6.03 15.91 -4.66
N PRO A 241 5.07 15.20 -4.03
CA PRO A 241 5.23 13.78 -3.80
C PRO A 241 5.14 12.97 -5.09
N TYR A 242 5.46 11.68 -5.00
CA TYR A 242 5.38 10.71 -6.07
C TYR A 242 4.36 9.63 -5.73
N ASP A 243 3.48 9.34 -6.68
CA ASP A 243 2.68 8.11 -6.60
C ASP A 243 3.58 6.88 -6.70
N LEU A 244 3.19 5.77 -6.06
CA LEU A 244 3.95 4.53 -6.14
C LEU A 244 4.17 4.09 -7.59
N SER A 245 3.18 4.26 -8.47
CA SER A 245 3.32 3.94 -9.90
C SER A 245 4.23 4.89 -10.67
N GLY A 246 4.56 6.05 -10.10
CA GLY A 246 5.54 7.00 -10.64
C GLY A 246 6.98 6.67 -10.26
N VAL A 247 7.20 5.73 -9.32
CA VAL A 247 8.53 5.33 -8.82
C VAL A 247 8.78 3.84 -9.02
N PHE A 248 7.83 2.98 -8.65
CA PHE A 248 7.97 1.53 -8.58
C PHE A 248 7.28 0.81 -9.74
N ASN A 249 7.74 -0.41 -10.01
CA ASN A 249 7.12 -1.28 -10.99
C ASN A 249 5.68 -1.64 -10.56
N LYS A 250 4.70 -1.43 -11.45
CA LYS A 250 3.27 -1.70 -11.16
C LYS A 250 2.98 -3.15 -10.71
N ALA A 251 3.80 -4.12 -11.12
CA ALA A 251 3.67 -5.51 -10.68
C ALA A 251 3.94 -5.72 -9.18
N LEU A 252 4.61 -4.75 -8.53
CA LEU A 252 4.89 -4.73 -7.09
C LEU A 252 3.82 -4.00 -6.28
N ILE A 253 2.84 -3.38 -6.93
CA ILE A 253 1.83 -2.56 -6.25
C ILE A 253 0.54 -3.38 -6.10
N ARG A 254 0.09 -3.56 -4.86
CA ARG A 254 -1.16 -4.25 -4.50
C ARG A 254 -1.96 -3.33 -3.59
N GLU A 255 -3.21 -3.07 -3.93
CA GLU A 255 -4.12 -2.25 -3.11
C GLU A 255 -3.52 -0.92 -2.64
N GLN A 256 -2.75 -0.25 -3.52
CA GLN A 256 -2.05 1.01 -3.23
C GLN A 256 -0.88 0.91 -2.23
N ARG A 257 -0.42 -0.31 -1.91
CA ARG A 257 0.81 -0.58 -1.13
C ARG A 257 1.88 -1.22 -2.01
N LEU A 258 3.14 -0.96 -1.70
CA LEU A 258 4.28 -1.66 -2.29
C LEU A 258 4.52 -2.98 -1.57
N ASP A 259 4.53 -4.09 -2.30
CA ASP A 259 4.91 -5.41 -1.77
C ASP A 259 6.43 -5.46 -1.58
N LEU A 260 6.88 -5.14 -0.36
CA LEU A 260 8.30 -5.09 0.00
C LEU A 260 8.95 -6.48 -0.03
N ARG A 261 8.20 -7.55 0.26
CA ARG A 261 8.70 -8.95 0.19
C ARG A 261 9.03 -9.33 -1.25
N GLU A 262 8.14 -9.05 -2.19
CA GLU A 262 8.41 -9.30 -3.61
C GLU A 262 9.43 -8.31 -4.19
N ALA A 263 9.45 -7.05 -3.72
CA ALA A 263 10.49 -6.10 -4.08
C ALA A 263 11.89 -6.59 -3.66
N ARG A 264 12.05 -7.05 -2.41
CA ARG A 264 13.29 -7.67 -1.90
C ARG A 264 13.71 -8.85 -2.76
N LYS A 265 12.76 -9.72 -3.13
CA LYS A 265 13.00 -10.87 -4.02
C LYS A 265 13.46 -10.50 -5.43
N ARG A 266 12.95 -9.40 -5.99
CA ARG A 266 13.36 -8.92 -7.31
C ARG A 266 14.74 -8.28 -7.25
N LEU A 267 14.97 -7.47 -6.23
CA LEU A 267 16.23 -6.75 -6.04
C LEU A 267 17.40 -7.71 -5.84
N SER A 268 17.24 -8.77 -5.04
CA SER A 268 18.26 -9.82 -4.85
C SER A 268 18.55 -10.64 -6.12
N ARG A 269 17.66 -10.60 -7.12
CA ARG A 269 17.87 -11.23 -8.45
C ARG A 269 18.48 -10.24 -9.46
N GLY A 270 18.92 -9.06 -9.02
CA GLY A 270 19.44 -7.99 -9.86
C GLY A 270 18.38 -7.37 -10.79
N LYS A 271 17.09 -7.50 -10.44
CA LYS A 271 16.01 -6.87 -11.20
C LYS A 271 15.62 -5.56 -10.56
N ALA A 272 15.52 -4.51 -11.37
CA ALA A 272 15.03 -3.21 -10.93
C ALA A 272 13.62 -3.33 -10.33
N ILE A 273 13.43 -2.71 -9.17
CA ILE A 273 12.13 -2.53 -8.52
C ILE A 273 11.51 -1.16 -8.85
N THR A 274 12.35 -0.21 -9.29
CA THR A 274 11.93 1.13 -9.67
C THR A 274 11.90 1.33 -11.19
N LEU A 275 11.20 2.38 -11.66
CA LEU A 275 11.18 2.84 -13.04
C LEU A 275 12.52 3.48 -13.42
N ALA A 276 12.85 3.55 -14.71
CA ALA A 276 14.08 4.22 -15.18
C ALA A 276 14.11 5.72 -14.83
N THR A 277 12.96 6.39 -14.91
CA THR A 277 12.77 7.79 -14.52
C THR A 277 11.58 7.89 -13.57
N PHE A 278 11.72 8.71 -12.54
CA PHE A 278 10.64 8.94 -11.59
C PHE A 278 9.79 10.10 -12.06
N THR A 279 8.47 9.95 -11.94
CA THR A 279 7.52 11.00 -12.30
C THR A 279 6.74 11.38 -11.04
N SER A 280 6.94 12.60 -10.57
CA SER A 280 6.18 13.15 -9.44
C SER A 280 4.72 13.41 -9.85
N VAL A 281 3.86 13.62 -8.86
CA VAL A 281 2.44 13.93 -9.11
C VAL A 281 2.34 15.20 -9.97
N ARG A 282 3.11 16.24 -9.66
CA ARG A 282 3.13 17.49 -10.43
C ARG A 282 3.68 17.29 -11.84
N ALA A 283 4.75 16.52 -12.01
CA ALA A 283 5.31 16.22 -13.32
C ALA A 283 4.31 15.43 -14.18
N HIS A 284 3.60 14.46 -13.59
CA HIS A 284 2.55 13.71 -14.27
C HIS A 284 1.40 14.63 -14.70
N PHE A 285 0.92 15.48 -13.79
CA PHE A 285 -0.13 16.46 -14.07
C PHE A 285 0.27 17.42 -15.21
N ARG A 286 1.47 18.00 -15.16
CA ARG A 286 1.98 18.89 -16.21
C ARG A 286 2.06 18.18 -17.57
N LYS A 287 2.47 16.91 -17.58
CA LYS A 287 2.50 16.09 -18.79
C LYS A 287 1.10 15.90 -19.40
N LEU A 288 0.07 15.72 -18.58
CA LEU A 288 -1.32 15.60 -19.05
C LEU A 288 -1.86 16.90 -19.65
N LEU A 289 -1.40 18.04 -19.16
CA LEU A 289 -1.82 19.35 -19.64
C LEU A 289 -1.09 19.76 -20.93
N GLY A 290 0.19 19.41 -21.06
CA GLY A 290 0.99 19.65 -22.27
C GLY A 290 0.93 21.13 -22.69
N LYS A 291 0.59 21.38 -23.97
CA LYS A 291 0.51 22.73 -24.55
C LYS A 291 -0.46 23.69 -23.85
N LYS A 292 -1.41 23.18 -23.06
CA LYS A 292 -2.33 24.04 -22.28
C LYS A 292 -1.57 24.91 -21.28
N LEU A 293 -0.40 24.48 -20.83
CA LEU A 293 0.48 25.25 -19.93
C LEU A 293 1.16 26.44 -20.60
N GLU A 294 1.21 26.50 -21.94
CA GLU A 294 1.83 27.61 -22.66
C GLU A 294 0.97 28.89 -22.65
N ALA A 295 -0.34 28.75 -22.52
CA ALA A 295 -1.31 29.84 -22.46
C ALA A 295 -2.52 29.49 -21.57
N PRO A 296 -2.29 29.27 -20.26
CA PRO A 296 -3.32 28.77 -19.34
C PRO A 296 -4.51 29.74 -19.20
N GLU A 297 -4.29 31.04 -19.40
CA GLU A 297 -5.31 32.08 -19.37
C GLU A 297 -6.35 31.95 -20.50
N LYS A 298 -6.02 31.24 -21.60
CA LYS A 298 -6.94 31.01 -22.72
C LYS A 298 -7.76 29.73 -22.55
N VAL A 299 -7.42 28.88 -21.60
CA VAL A 299 -8.05 27.58 -21.41
C VAL A 299 -9.32 27.73 -20.59
N LYS A 300 -10.46 27.38 -21.20
CA LYS A 300 -11.78 27.41 -20.55
C LYS A 300 -12.27 26.02 -20.10
N THR A 301 -11.68 24.96 -20.63
CA THR A 301 -12.10 23.58 -20.34
C THR A 301 -10.91 22.66 -20.23
N ILE A 302 -10.87 21.88 -19.16
CA ILE A 302 -9.88 20.84 -18.93
C ILE A 302 -10.61 19.53 -18.68
N ASN A 303 -10.27 18.53 -19.47
CA ASN A 303 -10.70 17.15 -19.25
C ASN A 303 -9.49 16.29 -18.86
N LEU A 304 -9.55 15.76 -17.65
CA LEU A 304 -8.59 14.87 -17.02
C LEU A 304 -9.30 13.60 -16.52
N SER A 305 -10.43 13.23 -17.13
CA SER A 305 -11.15 12.01 -16.80
C SER A 305 -10.34 10.77 -17.20
N MET A 306 -10.41 9.72 -16.38
CA MET A 306 -9.73 8.43 -16.60
C MET A 306 -8.20 8.58 -16.80
N LYS A 307 -7.54 9.36 -15.93
CA LYS A 307 -6.09 9.61 -15.97
C LYS A 307 -5.32 9.00 -14.80
N ASP A 308 -5.97 8.12 -14.02
CA ASP A 308 -5.39 7.48 -12.84
C ASP A 308 -4.89 8.49 -11.78
N LEU A 309 -5.41 9.73 -11.76
CA LEU A 309 -4.98 10.76 -10.82
C LEU A 309 -5.32 10.37 -9.38
N THR A 310 -4.34 10.36 -8.50
CA THR A 310 -4.51 10.12 -7.05
C THR A 310 -4.72 11.42 -6.26
N SER A 311 -4.25 12.53 -6.82
CA SER A 311 -4.36 13.88 -6.25
C SER A 311 -4.35 14.93 -7.36
N LEU A 312 -4.89 16.10 -7.06
CA LEU A 312 -4.89 17.25 -7.95
C LEU A 312 -3.89 18.29 -7.41
N PRO A 313 -2.78 18.57 -8.11
CA PRO A 313 -1.82 19.59 -7.68
C PRO A 313 -2.37 21.00 -7.71
N ASP A 314 -1.79 21.87 -6.88
CA ASP A 314 -2.10 23.30 -6.83
C ASP A 314 -1.87 24.00 -8.18
N GLU A 315 -1.04 23.47 -9.08
CA GLU A 315 -0.91 24.00 -10.45
C GLU A 315 -2.22 24.07 -11.25
N VAL A 316 -3.28 23.39 -10.82
CA VAL A 316 -4.60 23.57 -11.44
C VAL A 316 -5.04 25.05 -11.41
N VAL A 317 -4.60 25.83 -10.42
CA VAL A 317 -4.96 27.25 -10.26
C VAL A 317 -4.34 28.15 -11.32
N LEU A 318 -3.36 27.67 -12.09
CA LEU A 318 -2.80 28.42 -13.23
C LEU A 318 -3.88 28.75 -14.27
N PHE A 319 -4.95 27.96 -14.35
CA PHE A 319 -6.04 28.13 -15.29
C PHE A 319 -7.14 29.04 -14.72
N ALA A 320 -6.80 30.29 -14.40
CA ALA A 320 -7.71 31.24 -13.72
C ALA A 320 -9.04 31.50 -14.46
N ASN A 321 -9.08 31.31 -15.79
CA ASN A 321 -10.28 31.48 -16.63
C ASN A 321 -11.02 30.16 -16.92
N LEU A 322 -10.67 29.08 -16.22
CA LEU A 322 -11.29 27.77 -16.40
C LEU A 322 -12.76 27.80 -16.01
N ARG A 323 -13.63 27.34 -16.91
CA ARG A 323 -15.08 27.26 -16.71
C ARG A 323 -15.56 25.84 -16.47
N ARG A 324 -14.87 24.84 -17.01
CA ARG A 324 -15.24 23.43 -16.84
C ARG A 324 -14.02 22.57 -16.51
N LEU A 325 -14.11 21.80 -15.43
CA LEU A 325 -13.09 20.84 -14.99
C LEU A 325 -13.71 19.45 -14.85
N GLU A 326 -13.25 18.52 -15.69
CA GLU A 326 -13.66 17.11 -15.67
C GLU A 326 -12.55 16.24 -15.06
N LEU A 327 -12.85 15.58 -13.94
CA LEU A 327 -11.97 14.70 -13.17
C LEU A 327 -12.60 13.31 -12.99
N THR A 328 -13.58 12.96 -13.83
CA THR A 328 -14.38 11.75 -13.70
C THR A 328 -13.55 10.47 -13.82
N HIS A 329 -13.83 9.46 -13.01
CA HIS A 329 -13.14 8.16 -12.99
C HIS A 329 -11.62 8.26 -12.77
N ASN A 330 -11.21 8.94 -11.70
CA ASN A 330 -9.85 8.94 -11.19
C ASN A 330 -9.80 8.24 -9.80
N LYS A 331 -8.74 8.48 -9.03
CA LYS A 331 -8.52 7.90 -7.69
C LYS A 331 -8.36 8.98 -6.63
N LEU A 332 -9.00 10.13 -6.84
CA LEU A 332 -8.93 11.27 -5.93
C LEU A 332 -9.64 10.91 -4.61
N ARG A 333 -8.96 11.12 -3.48
CA ARG A 333 -9.53 10.96 -2.14
C ARG A 333 -9.97 12.29 -1.51
N GLU A 334 -9.40 13.37 -2.01
CA GLU A 334 -9.70 14.74 -1.63
C GLU A 334 -9.53 15.68 -2.83
N LEU A 335 -10.11 16.88 -2.71
CA LEU A 335 -9.83 18.01 -3.59
C LEU A 335 -8.98 19.01 -2.81
N PRO A 336 -7.95 19.63 -3.43
CA PRO A 336 -7.14 20.62 -2.74
C PRO A 336 -8.00 21.85 -2.43
N PRO A 337 -7.83 22.49 -1.25
CA PRO A 337 -8.51 23.75 -0.92
C PRO A 337 -8.29 24.84 -1.97
N SER A 338 -7.13 24.81 -2.64
CA SER A 338 -6.75 25.73 -3.71
C SER A 338 -7.69 25.70 -4.93
N ILE A 339 -8.52 24.66 -5.09
CA ILE A 339 -9.54 24.58 -6.16
C ILE A 339 -10.46 25.80 -6.17
N ALA A 340 -10.70 26.40 -4.99
CA ALA A 340 -11.46 27.62 -4.79
C ALA A 340 -10.94 28.85 -5.55
N LYS A 341 -9.63 28.86 -5.89
CA LYS A 341 -9.01 29.92 -6.68
C LYS A 341 -9.47 29.93 -8.15
N LEU A 342 -10.16 28.88 -8.61
CA LEU A 342 -10.79 28.83 -9.93
C LEU A 342 -12.12 29.59 -9.93
N THR A 343 -12.08 30.89 -9.64
CA THR A 343 -13.29 31.70 -9.38
C THR A 343 -14.23 31.82 -10.58
N ALA A 344 -13.76 31.49 -11.79
CA ALA A 344 -14.57 31.46 -13.01
C ALA A 344 -15.19 30.08 -13.31
N LEU A 345 -15.00 29.08 -12.43
CA LEU A 345 -15.45 27.71 -12.66
C LEU A 345 -16.98 27.63 -12.59
N GLU A 346 -17.59 27.16 -13.66
CA GLU A 346 -19.03 26.98 -13.81
C GLU A 346 -19.43 25.50 -13.63
N GLU A 347 -18.56 24.56 -13.97
CA GLU A 347 -18.85 23.13 -13.93
C GLU A 347 -17.67 22.33 -13.37
N LEU A 348 -17.93 21.57 -12.29
CA LEU A 348 -16.97 20.68 -11.66
C LEU A 348 -17.53 19.25 -11.64
N CYS A 349 -16.90 18.36 -12.40
CA CYS A 349 -17.27 16.96 -12.47
C CYS A 349 -16.18 16.10 -11.82
N VAL A 350 -16.47 15.47 -10.69
CA VAL A 350 -15.53 14.61 -9.93
C VAL A 350 -16.12 13.22 -9.69
N SER A 351 -17.03 12.80 -10.56
CA SER A 351 -17.74 11.52 -10.44
C SER A 351 -16.80 10.31 -10.50
N GLY A 352 -17.11 9.24 -9.78
CA GLY A 352 -16.36 7.99 -9.86
C GLY A 352 -14.95 8.07 -9.28
N ASN A 353 -14.79 8.80 -8.16
CA ASN A 353 -13.55 8.91 -7.39
C ASN A 353 -13.74 8.25 -6.00
N GLY A 354 -12.82 8.50 -5.06
CA GLY A 354 -12.90 8.03 -3.68
C GLY A 354 -13.06 9.17 -2.67
N LEU A 355 -13.70 10.29 -3.05
CA LEU A 355 -13.80 11.47 -2.18
C LEU A 355 -14.61 11.15 -0.92
N GLN A 356 -14.06 11.45 0.25
CA GLN A 356 -14.78 11.32 1.52
C GLN A 356 -15.40 12.65 1.98
N ARG A 357 -14.79 13.77 1.56
CA ARG A 357 -15.20 15.13 1.90
C ARG A 357 -14.95 16.04 0.69
N VAL A 358 -15.64 17.16 0.70
CA VAL A 358 -15.38 18.32 -0.18
C VAL A 358 -14.84 19.44 0.71
N PRO A 359 -13.78 20.17 0.31
CA PRO A 359 -13.22 21.27 1.11
C PRO A 359 -14.25 22.38 1.34
N ASP A 360 -14.19 23.07 2.49
CA ASP A 360 -15.09 24.18 2.82
C ASP A 360 -14.94 25.33 1.81
N GLU A 361 -13.74 25.50 1.26
CA GLU A 361 -13.39 26.51 0.27
C GLU A 361 -14.17 26.35 -1.06
N ILE A 362 -14.85 25.21 -1.28
CA ILE A 362 -15.76 25.05 -2.43
C ILE A 362 -16.81 26.16 -2.50
N GLY A 363 -17.20 26.73 -1.36
CA GLY A 363 -18.14 27.85 -1.26
C GLY A 363 -17.66 29.14 -1.94
N GLU A 364 -16.37 29.27 -2.24
CA GLU A 364 -15.80 30.45 -2.93
C GLU A 364 -16.00 30.40 -4.45
N LEU A 365 -16.40 29.24 -5.00
CA LEU A 365 -16.72 29.05 -6.42
C LEU A 365 -18.08 29.68 -6.76
N CYS A 366 -18.16 31.00 -6.70
CA CYS A 366 -19.40 31.77 -6.82
C CYS A 366 -20.08 31.62 -8.21
N GLU A 367 -19.31 31.25 -9.23
CA GLU A 367 -19.80 31.00 -10.59
C GLU A 367 -20.26 29.57 -10.83
N LEU A 368 -20.11 28.66 -9.86
CA LEU A 368 -20.41 27.23 -10.02
C LEU A 368 -21.91 27.02 -10.24
N ARG A 369 -22.25 26.30 -11.31
CA ARG A 369 -23.62 25.96 -11.75
C ARG A 369 -23.89 24.48 -11.71
N LEU A 370 -22.87 23.64 -11.92
CA LEU A 370 -22.96 22.19 -11.87
C LEU A 370 -21.86 21.61 -11.00
N LEU A 371 -22.27 20.76 -10.06
CA LEU A 371 -21.37 19.96 -9.21
C LEU A 371 -21.77 18.49 -9.28
N ASP A 372 -20.95 17.67 -9.93
CA ASP A 372 -21.14 16.22 -9.99
C ASP A 372 -20.18 15.48 -9.05
N LEU A 373 -20.73 14.99 -7.95
CA LEU A 373 -20.06 14.23 -6.90
C LEU A 373 -20.52 12.77 -6.87
N SER A 374 -21.21 12.30 -7.91
CA SER A 374 -21.74 10.94 -7.94
C SER A 374 -20.64 9.89 -7.87
N SER A 375 -20.96 8.69 -7.35
CA SER A 375 -20.00 7.58 -7.26
C SER A 375 -18.72 7.96 -6.52
N ASN A 376 -18.87 8.54 -5.33
CA ASN A 376 -17.80 8.84 -4.37
C ASN A 376 -18.11 8.18 -3.01
N CYS A 377 -17.37 8.52 -1.97
CA CYS A 377 -17.53 7.98 -0.61
C CYS A 377 -17.89 9.09 0.39
N LEU A 378 -18.67 10.09 -0.04
CA LEU A 378 -18.94 11.27 0.78
C LEU A 378 -19.70 10.94 2.05
N VAL A 379 -19.30 11.57 3.14
CA VAL A 379 -19.97 11.47 4.46
C VAL A 379 -20.91 12.66 4.69
N ALA A 380 -20.55 13.83 4.18
CA ALA A 380 -21.31 15.07 4.28
C ALA A 380 -20.88 16.06 3.20
N LEU A 381 -21.64 17.15 3.05
CA LEU A 381 -21.23 18.33 2.29
C LEU A 381 -20.93 19.49 3.24
N PRO A 382 -19.95 20.36 2.91
CA PRO A 382 -19.60 21.51 3.74
C PRO A 382 -20.72 22.55 3.75
N ASP A 383 -20.98 23.17 4.91
CA ASP A 383 -21.99 24.23 5.05
C ASP A 383 -21.71 25.43 4.14
N ALA A 384 -20.43 25.69 3.86
CA ALA A 384 -19.98 26.74 2.96
C ALA A 384 -20.49 26.59 1.51
N LEU A 385 -20.92 25.40 1.08
CA LEU A 385 -21.52 25.19 -0.24
C LEU A 385 -22.74 26.09 -0.49
N ALA A 386 -23.44 26.52 0.57
CA ALA A 386 -24.53 27.50 0.46
C ALA A 386 -24.10 28.86 -0.13
N ARG A 387 -22.79 29.17 -0.16
CA ARG A 387 -22.25 30.38 -0.79
C ARG A 387 -22.20 30.28 -2.33
N CYS A 388 -22.33 29.10 -2.90
CA CYS A 388 -22.43 28.89 -4.35
C CYS A 388 -23.83 29.28 -4.86
N GLN A 389 -24.13 30.58 -4.86
CA GLN A 389 -25.46 31.14 -5.15
C GLN A 389 -25.97 30.88 -6.58
N LYS A 390 -25.08 30.46 -7.49
CA LYS A 390 -25.40 30.10 -8.89
C LYS A 390 -25.58 28.60 -9.12
N LEU A 391 -25.43 27.76 -8.09
CA LEU A 391 -25.46 26.32 -8.23
C LEU A 391 -26.87 25.83 -8.59
N GLU A 392 -26.99 25.21 -9.76
CA GLU A 392 -28.26 24.76 -10.35
C GLU A 392 -28.41 23.24 -10.31
N VAL A 393 -27.31 22.50 -10.44
CA VAL A 393 -27.31 21.04 -10.55
C VAL A 393 -26.34 20.44 -9.56
N VAL A 394 -26.85 19.55 -8.70
CA VAL A 394 -26.04 18.76 -7.76
C VAL A 394 -26.36 17.29 -7.94
N ASN A 395 -25.33 16.48 -8.23
CA ASN A 395 -25.45 15.04 -8.34
C ASN A 395 -24.65 14.35 -7.23
N LEU A 396 -25.36 13.64 -6.35
CA LEU A 396 -24.82 12.87 -5.24
C LEU A 396 -25.08 11.36 -5.37
N THR A 397 -25.59 10.92 -6.53
CA THR A 397 -25.94 9.52 -6.79
C THR A 397 -24.81 8.57 -6.35
N ASN A 398 -25.15 7.49 -5.64
CA ASN A 398 -24.22 6.43 -5.26
C ASN A 398 -23.06 6.90 -4.34
N ASN A 399 -23.40 7.54 -3.21
CA ASN A 399 -22.49 7.84 -2.10
C ASN A 399 -22.93 7.04 -0.85
N PRO A 400 -22.30 5.89 -0.54
CA PRO A 400 -20.97 5.46 -0.95
C PRO A 400 -20.96 4.59 -2.23
N TYR A 401 -19.92 4.76 -3.03
CA TYR A 401 -19.61 3.96 -4.20
C TYR A 401 -19.19 2.54 -3.80
N SER A 402 -19.75 1.51 -4.42
CA SER A 402 -19.71 0.10 -3.96
C SER A 402 -18.34 -0.60 -3.81
N TYR A 403 -17.20 0.06 -4.07
CA TYR A 403 -15.84 -0.53 -4.01
C TYR A 403 -15.00 -0.09 -2.79
N VAL A 404 -15.68 0.43 -1.77
CA VAL A 404 -15.14 1.08 -0.58
C VAL A 404 -14.17 0.25 0.28
N ARG A 405 -14.25 -1.09 0.25
CA ARG A 405 -13.51 -1.97 1.17
C ARG A 405 -12.01 -1.64 1.27
N SER A 406 -11.32 -1.41 0.16
CA SER A 406 -9.88 -1.15 0.14
C SER A 406 -9.46 0.24 0.64
N SER A 407 -10.41 1.17 0.82
CA SER A 407 -10.11 2.59 1.07
C SER A 407 -10.21 3.03 2.53
N PHE A 408 -10.79 2.21 3.42
CA PHE A 408 -10.97 2.55 4.84
C PHE A 408 -10.08 1.77 5.80
N GLY A 409 -9.36 0.75 5.32
CA GLY A 409 -8.52 -0.14 6.13
C GLY A 409 -9.33 -1.10 7.00
N SER A 410 -10.31 -0.57 7.74
CA SER A 410 -11.25 -1.28 8.61
C SER A 410 -12.68 -0.78 8.40
N TRP A 411 -13.67 -1.65 8.61
CA TRP A 411 -15.08 -1.27 8.55
C TRP A 411 -15.54 -0.39 9.72
N ASP A 412 -14.81 -0.37 10.83
CA ASP A 412 -15.08 0.56 11.95
C ASP A 412 -14.88 2.02 11.55
N ASN A 413 -14.01 2.26 10.56
CA ASN A 413 -13.74 3.59 10.03
C ASN A 413 -14.75 4.03 8.96
N ALA A 414 -15.64 3.13 8.51
CA ALA A 414 -16.59 3.43 7.46
C ALA A 414 -17.67 4.39 7.96
N ARG A 415 -17.67 5.60 7.41
CA ARG A 415 -18.71 6.61 7.65
C ARG A 415 -19.57 6.77 6.40
N LEU A 416 -20.88 6.83 6.58
CA LEU A 416 -21.85 6.98 5.50
C LEU A 416 -22.61 8.28 5.65
N MET A 417 -23.08 8.84 4.54
CA MET A 417 -23.99 9.98 4.54
C MET A 417 -25.40 9.52 4.94
N TRP A 418 -25.63 9.40 6.25
CA TRP A 418 -26.93 9.07 6.83
C TRP A 418 -27.89 10.25 6.84
N ASP A 419 -27.35 11.43 7.13
CA ASP A 419 -28.11 12.66 7.24
C ASP A 419 -28.22 13.33 5.88
N PHE A 420 -29.39 13.91 5.61
CA PHE A 420 -29.56 14.71 4.42
C PHE A 420 -28.62 15.93 4.47
N PRO A 421 -27.91 16.27 3.38
CA PRO A 421 -27.09 17.49 3.34
C PRO A 421 -27.97 18.75 3.36
N GLU A 422 -28.32 19.22 4.56
CA GLU A 422 -29.20 20.38 4.80
C GLU A 422 -28.72 21.64 4.07
N VAL A 423 -27.41 21.76 3.81
CA VAL A 423 -26.84 22.84 2.99
C VAL A 423 -27.49 22.96 1.61
N LEU A 424 -27.96 21.87 1.00
CA LEU A 424 -28.60 21.89 -0.31
C LEU A 424 -29.95 22.62 -0.30
N THR A 425 -30.65 22.62 0.83
CA THR A 425 -31.91 23.37 0.97
C THR A 425 -31.69 24.89 0.93
N ARG A 426 -30.47 25.36 1.21
CA ARG A 426 -30.07 26.78 1.21
C ARG A 426 -29.64 27.32 -0.15
N LEU A 427 -29.65 26.49 -1.19
CA LEU A 427 -29.24 26.89 -2.54
C LEU A 427 -30.43 27.50 -3.28
N PRO A 428 -30.46 28.83 -3.55
CA PRO A 428 -31.64 29.51 -4.06
C PRO A 428 -31.94 29.22 -5.54
N ARG A 429 -30.97 28.65 -6.28
CA ARG A 429 -31.10 28.33 -7.71
C ARG A 429 -31.06 26.85 -8.00
N LEU A 430 -31.10 25.99 -6.98
CA LEU A 430 -31.04 24.55 -7.17
C LEU A 430 -32.23 24.08 -8.00
N ARG A 431 -31.97 23.63 -9.22
CA ARG A 431 -32.98 23.13 -10.16
C ARG A 431 -33.04 21.61 -10.15
N LYS A 432 -31.88 20.96 -10.12
CA LYS A 432 -31.79 19.49 -10.21
C LYS A 432 -30.95 18.93 -9.08
N LEU A 433 -31.53 17.98 -8.35
CA LEU A 433 -30.87 17.20 -7.31
C LEU A 433 -31.02 15.71 -7.63
N SER A 434 -29.92 14.96 -7.52
CA SER A 434 -29.93 13.51 -7.69
C SER A 434 -29.27 12.83 -6.49
N LEU A 435 -30.01 11.93 -5.84
CA LEU A 435 -29.62 11.23 -4.61
C LEU A 435 -29.80 9.71 -4.73
N ASP A 436 -30.03 9.20 -5.94
CA ASP A 436 -30.28 7.79 -6.15
C ASP A 436 -29.13 6.95 -5.60
N GLN A 437 -29.42 5.81 -4.95
CA GLN A 437 -28.39 4.93 -4.37
C GLN A 437 -27.55 5.58 -3.26
N THR A 438 -28.05 6.63 -2.60
CA THR A 438 -27.39 7.30 -1.48
C THR A 438 -28.10 6.98 -0.18
N PHE A 439 -27.38 6.62 0.88
CA PHE A 439 -27.97 6.08 2.12
C PHE A 439 -28.53 7.12 3.10
N VAL A 440 -29.19 8.14 2.56
CA VAL A 440 -29.90 9.14 3.38
C VAL A 440 -31.14 8.49 4.00
N ARG A 441 -31.38 8.75 5.29
CA ARG A 441 -32.46 8.13 6.08
C ARG A 441 -33.74 8.96 6.14
N ALA A 442 -33.64 10.26 6.00
CA ALA A 442 -34.77 11.18 6.08
C ALA A 442 -34.60 12.35 5.11
N LEU A 443 -35.71 12.97 4.72
CA LEU A 443 -35.69 14.26 4.04
C LEU A 443 -35.33 15.40 5.03
N PRO A 444 -34.88 16.56 4.53
CA PRO A 444 -34.47 17.65 5.41
C PRO A 444 -35.66 18.21 6.20
N ALA A 445 -35.39 18.75 7.39
CA ALA A 445 -36.42 19.27 8.29
C ALA A 445 -36.97 20.66 7.87
N ARG A 446 -36.41 21.24 6.80
CA ARG A 446 -36.83 22.53 6.24
C ARG A 446 -37.11 22.43 4.74
N ALA A 447 -37.95 23.32 4.23
CA ALA A 447 -38.20 23.46 2.80
C ALA A 447 -36.95 23.96 2.05
N PHE A 448 -36.88 23.66 0.75
CA PHE A 448 -35.88 24.21 -0.15
C PHE A 448 -36.16 25.69 -0.44
N ASP A 449 -35.14 26.53 -0.35
CA ASP A 449 -35.21 27.95 -0.72
C ASP A 449 -35.39 28.15 -2.25
N SER A 450 -35.05 27.14 -3.05
CA SER A 450 -35.22 27.18 -4.50
C SER A 450 -36.66 26.94 -4.94
N GLU A 451 -37.24 27.94 -5.61
CA GLU A 451 -38.54 27.82 -6.27
C GLU A 451 -38.47 26.99 -7.56
N GLN A 452 -37.27 26.83 -8.12
CA GLN A 452 -37.03 26.23 -9.44
C GLN A 452 -36.72 24.72 -9.38
N LEU A 453 -36.71 24.12 -8.18
CA LEU A 453 -36.47 22.69 -8.03
C LEU A 453 -37.45 21.89 -8.88
N GLU A 454 -36.93 21.03 -9.74
CA GLU A 454 -37.72 20.12 -10.58
C GLU A 454 -38.25 18.95 -9.74
N PRO A 455 -39.45 18.40 -10.06
CA PRO A 455 -39.92 17.18 -9.42
C PRO A 455 -38.93 16.04 -9.59
N LEU A 456 -38.62 15.33 -8.51
CA LEU A 456 -37.68 14.22 -8.54
C LEU A 456 -38.19 13.03 -7.73
N THR A 457 -37.85 11.83 -8.20
CA THR A 457 -38.12 10.58 -7.49
C THR A 457 -36.80 10.03 -6.99
N ILE A 458 -36.61 10.06 -5.69
CA ILE A 458 -35.45 9.46 -5.02
C ILE A 458 -35.64 7.95 -4.98
N LYS A 459 -34.68 7.22 -5.54
CA LYS A 459 -34.72 5.76 -5.61
C LYS A 459 -33.57 5.14 -4.86
N ARG A 460 -33.80 3.93 -4.33
CA ARG A 460 -32.74 3.08 -3.77
C ARG A 460 -31.98 3.77 -2.63
N THR A 461 -32.71 4.43 -1.72
CA THR A 461 -32.12 5.12 -0.54
C THR A 461 -32.57 4.43 0.75
N LEU A 462 -32.42 5.06 1.91
CA LEU A 462 -32.95 4.54 3.18
C LEU A 462 -34.17 5.35 3.68
N ILE A 463 -34.69 6.25 2.85
CA ILE A 463 -35.84 7.09 3.20
C ILE A 463 -37.11 6.21 3.17
N THR A 464 -37.77 6.10 4.32
CA THR A 464 -38.99 5.30 4.48
C THR A 464 -40.27 6.13 4.42
N GLU A 465 -40.16 7.43 4.67
CA GLU A 465 -41.27 8.38 4.68
C GLU A 465 -40.84 9.73 4.10
N ALA A 466 -41.78 10.40 3.44
CA ALA A 466 -41.59 11.75 2.92
C ALA A 466 -42.73 12.63 3.40
N ASP A 467 -42.41 13.76 4.04
CA ASP A 467 -43.40 14.77 4.35
C ASP A 467 -43.80 15.50 3.06
N ALA A 468 -44.92 15.09 2.47
CA ALA A 468 -45.43 15.68 1.24
C ALA A 468 -45.88 17.14 1.40
N ALA A 469 -46.17 17.60 2.63
CA ALA A 469 -46.51 18.99 2.88
C ALA A 469 -45.25 19.88 2.84
N LEU A 470 -44.15 19.40 3.40
CA LEU A 470 -42.87 20.11 3.40
C LEU A 470 -42.12 19.98 2.06
N HIS A 471 -42.22 18.82 1.40
CA HIS A 471 -41.46 18.48 0.18
C HIS A 471 -42.36 18.01 -0.97
N PRO A 472 -43.27 18.84 -1.50
CA PRO A 472 -44.28 18.44 -2.48
C PRO A 472 -43.71 17.99 -3.83
N LYS A 473 -42.44 18.33 -4.12
CA LYS A 473 -41.75 17.99 -5.37
C LYS A 473 -40.88 16.73 -5.27
N ILE A 474 -40.76 16.13 -4.08
CA ILE A 474 -39.90 14.98 -3.84
C ILE A 474 -40.76 13.75 -3.59
N ALA A 475 -40.67 12.78 -4.48
CA ALA A 475 -41.23 11.45 -4.29
C ALA A 475 -40.13 10.47 -3.87
N VAL A 476 -40.48 9.46 -3.07
CA VAL A 476 -39.55 8.40 -2.64
C VAL A 476 -40.07 7.05 -3.11
N ASP A 477 -39.24 6.32 -3.86
CA ASP A 477 -39.52 4.93 -4.24
C ASP A 477 -39.05 3.99 -3.12
N VAL A 478 -39.95 3.78 -2.16
CA VAL A 478 -39.71 2.92 -0.98
C VAL A 478 -39.49 1.46 -1.40
N ALA A 479 -40.12 0.99 -2.48
CA ALA A 479 -39.96 -0.38 -2.96
C ALA A 479 -38.52 -0.66 -3.44
N SER A 480 -37.95 0.26 -4.23
CA SER A 480 -36.57 0.15 -4.72
C SER A 480 -35.51 0.24 -3.62
N SER A 481 -35.86 0.88 -2.50
CA SER A 481 -35.00 1.05 -1.32
C SER A 481 -34.78 -0.30 -0.60
N TYR A 482 -35.82 -1.15 -0.53
CA TYR A 482 -35.71 -2.52 -0.02
C TYR A 482 -34.85 -3.43 -0.89
N GLU A 483 -35.00 -3.37 -2.21
CA GLU A 483 -34.24 -4.22 -3.13
C GLU A 483 -32.74 -3.89 -3.09
N LYS A 484 -32.39 -2.61 -2.99
CA LYS A 484 -30.98 -2.19 -3.01
C LYS A 484 -30.24 -2.54 -1.71
N ALA A 485 -30.91 -2.46 -0.56
CA ALA A 485 -30.43 -2.95 0.72
C ALA A 485 -29.91 -4.40 0.62
N VAL A 486 -30.68 -5.27 -0.05
CA VAL A 486 -30.32 -6.68 -0.31
C VAL A 486 -29.12 -6.82 -1.24
N ASP A 487 -29.08 -6.06 -2.35
CA ASP A 487 -27.97 -6.11 -3.31
C ASP A 487 -26.63 -5.73 -2.66
N TYR A 488 -26.62 -4.72 -1.78
CA TYR A 488 -25.39 -4.26 -1.12
C TYR A 488 -24.80 -5.30 -0.18
N ILE A 489 -25.63 -6.06 0.55
CA ILE A 489 -25.11 -7.19 1.36
C ILE A 489 -24.21 -8.08 0.50
N GLY A 490 -24.69 -8.48 -0.69
CA GLY A 490 -23.93 -9.31 -1.60
C GLY A 490 -22.57 -8.71 -2.02
N TYR A 491 -22.54 -7.42 -2.35
CA TYR A 491 -21.31 -6.74 -2.76
C TYR A 491 -20.27 -6.62 -1.64
N TRP A 492 -20.69 -6.46 -0.39
CA TRP A 492 -19.75 -6.26 0.72
C TRP A 492 -19.12 -7.58 1.20
N PHE A 493 -19.81 -8.71 0.97
CA PHE A 493 -19.26 -10.06 1.19
C PHE A 493 -18.38 -10.55 0.03
N ASP A 494 -18.67 -10.16 -1.22
CA ASP A 494 -17.81 -10.39 -2.40
C ASP A 494 -16.51 -9.55 -2.29
N GLY A 495 -15.57 -9.99 -1.44
CA GLY A 495 -14.30 -9.30 -1.17
C GLY A 495 -13.73 -9.52 0.23
N VAL A 496 -14.52 -10.10 1.15
CA VAL A 496 -14.07 -10.58 2.48
C VAL A 496 -12.90 -11.57 2.41
N GLU A 497 -12.70 -12.13 1.23
CA GLU A 497 -11.75 -13.17 0.85
C GLU A 497 -10.27 -12.80 0.96
N ASP A 498 -9.87 -11.59 0.53
CA ASP A 498 -8.44 -11.25 0.35
C ASP A 498 -7.75 -10.79 1.65
N GLY A 499 -8.51 -10.19 2.58
CA GLY A 499 -7.99 -9.71 3.87
C GLY A 499 -8.09 -10.73 5.01
N LEU A 500 -8.93 -11.75 4.87
CA LEU A 500 -9.12 -12.77 5.89
C LEU A 500 -7.86 -13.61 6.16
N ARG A 501 -6.92 -13.71 5.23
CA ARG A 501 -5.80 -14.67 5.31
C ARG A 501 -4.84 -14.39 6.48
N GLU A 502 -4.59 -13.13 6.82
CA GLU A 502 -3.71 -12.73 7.93
C GLU A 502 -4.47 -12.70 9.28
N GLN A 503 -5.73 -12.27 9.27
CA GLN A 503 -6.63 -12.28 10.44
C GLN A 503 -7.00 -13.70 10.90
N LEU A 504 -7.06 -14.67 9.97
CA LEU A 504 -7.30 -16.09 10.25
C LEU A 504 -6.24 -16.74 11.14
N GLU A 505 -4.99 -16.26 11.11
CA GLU A 505 -3.90 -16.78 11.95
C GLU A 505 -4.00 -16.26 13.39
N GLN A 506 -4.72 -15.15 13.61
CA GLN A 506 -4.84 -14.46 14.91
C GLN A 506 -6.25 -14.53 15.53
N CYS A 507 -7.24 -15.08 14.81
CA CYS A 507 -8.66 -15.12 15.22
C CYS A 507 -9.26 -13.74 15.57
N ASP A 508 -8.80 -12.67 14.90
CA ASP A 508 -9.37 -11.33 15.05
C ASP A 508 -10.51 -11.12 14.05
N TRP A 509 -11.73 -10.99 14.55
CA TRP A 509 -12.95 -10.84 13.76
C TRP A 509 -13.55 -9.44 13.84
N SER A 510 -12.83 -8.47 14.41
CA SER A 510 -13.34 -7.11 14.66
C SER A 510 -13.86 -6.45 13.37
N ASP A 511 -13.13 -6.58 12.26
CA ASP A 511 -13.57 -6.07 10.96
C ASP A 511 -14.85 -6.74 10.43
N ALA A 512 -15.01 -8.05 10.67
CA ALA A 512 -16.19 -8.78 10.23
C ALA A 512 -17.43 -8.38 11.06
N GLN A 513 -17.23 -8.13 12.37
CA GLN A 513 -18.27 -7.59 13.25
C GLN A 513 -18.66 -6.17 12.85
N ALA A 514 -17.68 -5.31 12.58
CA ALA A 514 -17.88 -3.94 12.13
C ALA A 514 -18.64 -3.87 10.79
N LEU A 515 -18.29 -4.75 9.85
CA LEU A 515 -19.02 -4.93 8.60
C LEU A 515 -20.49 -5.27 8.84
N LEU A 516 -20.74 -6.29 9.66
CA LEU A 516 -22.08 -6.76 9.95
C LEU A 516 -22.92 -5.68 10.65
N ALA A 517 -22.34 -4.98 11.63
CA ALA A 517 -23.00 -3.87 12.31
C ALA A 517 -23.39 -2.75 11.32
N LEU A 518 -22.50 -2.42 10.38
CA LEU A 518 -22.80 -1.43 9.34
C LEU A 518 -23.92 -1.90 8.39
N LEU A 519 -23.88 -3.16 7.96
CA LEU A 519 -24.93 -3.74 7.11
C LEU A 519 -26.29 -3.75 7.83
N LEU A 520 -26.33 -4.10 9.12
CA LEU A 520 -27.54 -4.03 9.92
C LEU A 520 -28.04 -2.59 10.06
N ARG A 521 -27.16 -1.60 10.22
CA ARG A 521 -27.52 -0.17 10.27
C ARG A 521 -28.08 0.37 8.94
N ILE A 522 -27.72 -0.22 7.81
CA ILE A 522 -28.26 0.12 6.48
C ILE A 522 -29.60 -0.58 6.25
N ASN A 523 -29.74 -1.82 6.72
CA ASN A 523 -30.81 -2.73 6.31
C ASN A 523 -31.96 -2.87 7.32
N VAL A 524 -32.21 -1.93 8.23
CA VAL A 524 -33.37 -2.02 9.14
C VAL A 524 -34.42 -0.92 8.90
N PRO A 525 -35.26 -1.10 7.88
CA PRO A 525 -36.64 -0.64 7.91
C PRO A 525 -37.52 -1.61 8.72
N ILE A 526 -38.19 -1.12 9.77
CA ILE A 526 -38.86 -1.93 10.80
C ILE A 526 -40.01 -2.82 10.25
N SER A 527 -40.47 -2.60 9.01
CA SER A 527 -41.66 -3.21 8.42
C SER A 527 -41.45 -4.11 7.18
N ALA A 528 -40.21 -4.42 6.78
CA ALA A 528 -39.93 -5.14 5.53
C ALA A 528 -39.85 -6.68 5.68
N PRO A 529 -40.27 -7.46 4.67
CA PRO A 529 -39.95 -8.90 4.59
C PRO A 529 -38.52 -9.11 4.10
N TYR A 530 -37.69 -9.79 4.91
CA TYR A 530 -36.24 -9.93 4.71
C TYR A 530 -35.79 -11.25 4.05
N ASP A 531 -36.72 -12.03 3.49
CA ASP A 531 -36.42 -13.37 2.97
C ASP A 531 -35.33 -13.37 1.89
N LYS A 532 -35.37 -12.38 0.98
CA LYS A 532 -34.33 -12.21 -0.05
C LYS A 532 -32.96 -11.83 0.53
N ALA A 533 -32.95 -11.02 1.59
CA ALA A 533 -31.73 -10.63 2.31
C ALA A 533 -31.10 -11.85 2.98
N LEU A 534 -31.91 -12.59 3.74
CA LEU A 534 -31.49 -13.80 4.44
C LEU A 534 -30.99 -14.88 3.47
N ALA A 535 -31.68 -15.10 2.36
CA ALA A 535 -31.23 -16.02 1.31
C ALA A 535 -29.89 -15.60 0.68
N ARG A 536 -29.60 -14.29 0.60
CA ARG A 536 -28.28 -13.81 0.17
C ARG A 536 -27.22 -14.12 1.22
N PHE A 537 -27.50 -13.87 2.50
CA PHE A 537 -26.60 -14.24 3.60
C PHE A 537 -26.30 -15.74 3.61
N ASP A 538 -27.28 -16.61 3.36
CA ASP A 538 -27.07 -18.07 3.25
C ASP A 538 -26.01 -18.40 2.19
N LYS A 539 -26.12 -17.79 1.00
CA LYS A 539 -25.17 -17.99 -0.09
C LYS A 539 -23.76 -17.48 0.26
N GLU A 540 -23.64 -16.35 0.96
CA GLU A 540 -22.34 -15.80 1.35
C GLU A 540 -21.69 -16.60 2.48
N ILE A 541 -22.46 -17.02 3.49
CA ILE A 541 -22.03 -17.95 4.54
C ILE A 541 -21.47 -19.21 3.91
N GLU A 542 -22.17 -19.79 2.94
CA GLU A 542 -21.72 -20.99 2.24
C GLU A 542 -20.38 -20.78 1.53
N LYS A 543 -20.18 -19.65 0.83
CA LYS A 543 -18.89 -19.32 0.19
C LYS A 543 -17.76 -19.19 1.21
N VAL A 544 -17.98 -18.49 2.31
CA VAL A 544 -16.99 -18.31 3.40
C VAL A 544 -16.61 -19.67 3.96
N CYS A 545 -17.61 -20.49 4.30
CA CYS A 545 -17.41 -21.84 4.79
C CYS A 545 -16.63 -22.72 3.80
N ARG A 546 -16.98 -22.72 2.50
CA ARG A 546 -16.26 -23.52 1.49
C ARG A 546 -14.79 -23.13 1.36
N ARG A 547 -14.44 -21.85 1.52
CA ARG A 547 -13.05 -21.37 1.40
C ARG A 547 -12.23 -21.61 2.67
N LEU A 548 -12.84 -21.48 3.84
CA LEU A 548 -12.17 -21.71 5.13
C LEU A 548 -12.02 -23.20 5.47
N ARG A 549 -12.86 -24.08 4.90
CA ARG A 549 -12.74 -25.54 5.03
C ARG A 549 -11.70 -26.13 4.05
N TRP A 550 -10.41 -25.90 4.29
CA TRP A 550 -9.30 -26.51 3.50
C TRP A 550 -8.48 -27.55 4.29
N ALA A 551 -8.62 -27.59 5.62
CA ALA A 551 -8.07 -28.64 6.48
C ALA A 551 -8.97 -28.87 7.72
N PRO A 552 -9.06 -30.09 8.29
CA PRO A 552 -9.88 -30.40 9.47
C PRO A 552 -9.52 -29.58 10.72
N GLU A 553 -8.27 -29.11 10.80
CA GLU A 553 -7.69 -28.41 11.96
C GLU A 553 -8.21 -26.97 12.12
N GLN A 554 -8.90 -26.42 11.11
CA GLN A 554 -9.39 -25.03 11.08
C GLN A 554 -10.87 -24.88 11.52
N ALA A 555 -11.54 -25.98 11.90
CA ALA A 555 -12.92 -25.94 12.41
C ALA A 555 -13.12 -25.00 13.63
N PRO A 556 -12.17 -24.86 14.58
CA PRO A 556 -12.26 -23.88 15.66
C PRO A 556 -12.32 -22.42 15.17
N HIS A 557 -11.63 -22.07 14.08
CA HIS A 557 -11.62 -20.71 13.53
C HIS A 557 -12.98 -20.34 12.93
N LEU A 558 -13.61 -21.28 12.21
CA LEU A 558 -14.97 -21.09 11.69
C LEU A 558 -15.99 -20.87 12.81
N ARG A 559 -15.93 -21.68 13.87
CA ARG A 559 -16.80 -21.50 15.04
C ARG A 559 -16.55 -20.17 15.74
N SER A 560 -15.29 -19.77 15.89
CA SER A 560 -14.92 -18.48 16.47
C SER A 560 -15.46 -17.30 15.65
N LEU A 561 -15.34 -17.35 14.31
CA LEU A 561 -15.90 -16.33 13.42
C LEU A 561 -17.42 -16.20 13.58
N PHE A 562 -18.16 -17.31 13.47
CA PHE A 562 -19.62 -17.24 13.55
C PHE A 562 -20.14 -16.93 14.96
N ALA A 563 -19.41 -17.29 16.01
CA ALA A 563 -19.69 -16.82 17.36
C ALA A 563 -19.54 -15.29 17.46
N ALA A 564 -18.43 -14.74 16.96
CA ALA A 564 -18.19 -13.29 16.95
C ALA A 564 -19.24 -12.53 16.12
N LEU A 565 -19.65 -13.06 14.96
CA LEU A 565 -20.74 -12.49 14.17
C LEU A 565 -22.08 -12.55 14.92
N GLY A 566 -22.37 -13.63 15.63
CA GLY A 566 -23.55 -13.75 16.49
C GLY A 566 -23.58 -12.70 17.59
N GLU A 567 -22.46 -12.50 18.29
CA GLU A 567 -22.32 -11.44 19.31
C GLU A 567 -22.58 -10.04 18.73
N ALA A 568 -22.09 -9.76 17.52
CA ALA A 568 -22.35 -8.48 16.85
C ALA A 568 -23.84 -8.28 16.52
N VAL A 569 -24.56 -9.35 16.15
CA VAL A 569 -26.02 -9.30 15.97
C VAL A 569 -26.73 -8.99 17.29
N ASP A 570 -26.27 -9.57 18.40
CA ASP A 570 -26.85 -9.35 19.72
C ASP A 570 -26.64 -7.92 20.22
N VAL A 571 -25.44 -7.36 20.02
CA VAL A 571 -25.16 -5.95 20.32
C VAL A 571 -26.10 -5.04 19.54
N PHE A 572 -26.27 -5.28 18.23
CA PHE A 572 -27.18 -4.49 17.41
C PHE A 572 -28.65 -4.64 17.87
N ALA A 573 -29.08 -5.86 18.22
CA ALA A 573 -30.43 -6.13 18.71
C ALA A 573 -30.72 -5.40 20.03
N ALA A 574 -29.73 -5.31 20.93
CA ALA A 574 -29.85 -4.55 22.17
C ALA A 574 -30.00 -3.04 21.92
N GLU A 575 -29.30 -2.49 20.93
CA GLU A 575 -29.37 -1.06 20.59
C GLU A 575 -30.63 -0.65 19.81
N ARG A 576 -31.10 -1.50 18.89
CA ARG A 576 -32.11 -1.14 17.88
C ARG A 576 -33.38 -2.00 17.92
N GLY A 577 -33.43 -3.01 18.77
CA GLY A 577 -34.53 -3.95 18.90
C GLY A 577 -34.43 -5.15 17.95
N GLU A 578 -35.25 -6.15 18.24
CA GLU A 578 -35.31 -7.41 17.50
C GLU A 578 -36.22 -7.28 16.26
N ASN A 579 -35.80 -7.85 15.12
CA ASN A 579 -36.63 -7.99 13.92
C ASN A 579 -36.35 -9.30 13.19
N ALA A 580 -37.11 -9.61 12.14
CA ALA A 580 -36.98 -10.87 11.40
C ALA A 580 -35.59 -11.08 10.75
N LEU A 581 -34.91 -10.00 10.33
CA LEU A 581 -33.53 -10.08 9.81
C LEU A 581 -32.54 -10.44 10.91
N VAL A 582 -32.60 -9.75 12.05
CA VAL A 582 -31.76 -9.98 13.23
C VAL A 582 -31.94 -11.40 13.76
N ALA A 583 -33.18 -11.82 13.95
CA ALA A 583 -33.51 -13.18 14.41
C ALA A 583 -33.01 -14.25 13.42
N GLY A 584 -33.22 -14.03 12.12
CA GLY A 584 -32.81 -14.95 11.07
C GLY A 584 -31.28 -15.08 10.94
N LEU A 585 -30.54 -13.99 11.14
CA LEU A 585 -29.07 -13.99 11.15
C LEU A 585 -28.52 -14.68 12.41
N ARG A 586 -29.07 -14.35 13.58
CA ARG A 586 -28.70 -14.98 14.85
C ARG A 586 -28.83 -16.50 14.76
N GLN A 587 -29.95 -16.99 14.21
CA GLN A 587 -30.16 -18.42 14.03
C GLN A 587 -29.07 -19.05 13.15
N ARG A 588 -28.80 -18.48 11.97
CA ARG A 588 -27.82 -19.00 10.99
C ARG A 588 -26.40 -19.03 11.56
N PHE A 589 -25.97 -17.95 12.22
CA PHE A 589 -24.65 -17.88 12.84
C PHE A 589 -24.53 -18.87 14.00
N ALA A 590 -25.58 -19.03 14.82
CA ALA A 590 -25.59 -20.02 15.89
C ALA A 590 -25.59 -21.48 15.37
N GLU A 591 -26.19 -21.75 14.21
CA GLU A 591 -26.11 -23.06 13.54
C GLU A 591 -24.69 -23.34 13.04
N GLN A 592 -24.07 -22.39 12.33
CA GLN A 592 -22.69 -22.55 11.84
C GLN A 592 -21.62 -22.55 12.94
N ALA A 593 -21.87 -21.91 14.09
CA ALA A 593 -20.98 -21.98 15.24
C ALA A 593 -21.06 -23.33 15.98
N ARG A 594 -22.13 -24.12 15.76
CA ARG A 594 -22.32 -25.46 16.34
C ARG A 594 -21.77 -26.58 15.46
N GLU A 595 -21.85 -26.42 14.14
CA GLU A 595 -21.19 -27.30 13.16
C GLU A 595 -19.65 -27.24 13.24
#